data_AF-A0A521HWM8-F1
#
_entry.id   AF-A0A521HWM8-F1
#
_cell.length_a   1.000
_cell.length_b   1.000
_cell.length_c   1.000
_cell.angle_alpha   90.00
_cell.angle_beta   90.00
_cell.angle_gamma   90.00
#
_symmetry.space_group_name_H-M   'P 1'
#
loop_
_entity.id
_entity.type
_entity.pdbx_description
1 polymer ?
#
loop_
_entity_poly.entity_id
_entity_poly.type
_entity_poly.pdbx_seq_one_letter_code
_entity_poly.pdbx_strand_id
1 'polypeptide(L)'
;MRHLTRFLLSLALSMPLVGPAAAADADLQRWVDGPQRAEKNRARDPARKPAETLDFFGLQADQTVVEVWPSVGAWWFEILAPYLSDKGHY
;
A
#
# COMPACT_ATOMS: atom_id res chain seq x y z
N MET A 1 -4.98 -64.64 -1.41
CA MET A 1 -4.55 -63.80 -0.27
C MET A 1 -3.45 -62.87 -0.75
N ARG A 2 -3.51 -61.59 -0.34
CA ARG A 2 -2.50 -60.52 -0.54
C ARG A 2 -2.52 -59.87 -1.93
N HIS A 3 -2.75 -58.58 -2.15
CA HIS A 3 -2.99 -57.44 -1.27
C HIS A 3 -3.74 -56.34 -2.05
N LEU A 4 -4.74 -55.78 -1.37
CA LEU A 4 -5.53 -54.58 -1.61
C LEU A 4 -4.72 -53.39 -2.19
N THR A 5 -4.93 -53.05 -3.47
CA THR A 5 -4.25 -51.92 -4.11
C THR A 5 -5.06 -50.63 -3.94
N ARG A 6 -4.71 -49.89 -2.88
CA ARG A 6 -4.57 -48.42 -2.82
C ARG A 6 -5.81 -47.58 -3.21
N PHE A 7 -6.62 -47.22 -2.22
CA PHE A 7 -7.39 -45.98 -2.22
C PHE A 7 -6.41 -44.79 -2.15
N LEU A 8 -6.27 -44.02 -3.23
CA LEU A 8 -5.60 -42.72 -3.20
C LEU A 8 -6.67 -41.64 -3.02
N LEU A 9 -6.74 -41.13 -1.79
CA LEU A 9 -7.56 -40.02 -1.37
C LEU A 9 -6.94 -38.72 -1.92
N SER A 10 -7.57 -38.12 -2.92
CA SER A 10 -7.18 -36.81 -3.47
C SER A 10 -7.51 -35.71 -2.46
N LEU A 11 -6.51 -35.26 -1.70
CA LEU A 11 -6.61 -34.07 -0.85
C LEU A 11 -6.45 -32.83 -1.74
N ALA A 12 -7.58 -32.20 -2.10
CA ALA A 12 -7.57 -30.91 -2.79
C ALA A 12 -7.04 -29.84 -1.84
N LEU A 13 -5.81 -29.39 -2.09
CA LEU A 13 -5.15 -28.33 -1.35
C LEU A 13 -5.72 -26.98 -1.79
N SER A 14 -6.58 -26.39 -0.95
CA SER A 14 -7.07 -25.02 -1.08
C SER A 14 -5.90 -24.06 -0.92
N MET A 15 -5.27 -23.66 -2.03
CA MET A 15 -4.19 -22.69 -2.02
C MET A 15 -4.80 -21.28 -1.84
N PRO A 16 -4.49 -20.55 -0.74
CA PRO A 16 -4.96 -19.18 -0.63
C PRO A 16 -4.25 -18.34 -1.69
N LEU A 17 -5.02 -17.60 -2.48
CA LEU A 17 -4.52 -16.51 -3.31
C LEU A 17 -4.02 -15.40 -2.37
N VAL A 18 -2.78 -15.55 -1.89
CA VAL A 18 -2.04 -14.42 -1.32
C VAL A 18 -1.64 -13.55 -2.51
N GLY A 19 -2.32 -12.42 -2.66
CA GLY A 19 -1.91 -11.38 -3.60
C GLY A 19 -0.50 -10.89 -3.27
N PRO A 20 0.24 -10.33 -4.24
CA PRO A 20 1.59 -9.84 -3.99
C PRO A 20 1.53 -8.80 -2.86
N ALA A 21 2.26 -9.05 -1.78
CA ALA A 21 2.60 -7.99 -0.85
C ALA A 21 3.54 -7.05 -1.62
N ALA A 22 3.00 -5.90 -2.06
CA ALA A 22 3.85 -4.83 -2.54
C ALA A 22 4.81 -4.49 -1.39
N ALA A 23 6.12 -4.56 -1.64
CA ALA A 23 7.07 -4.09 -0.65
C ALA A 23 6.86 -2.59 -0.52
N ALA A 24 6.67 -2.11 0.71
CA ALA A 24 6.57 -0.68 1.00
C ALA A 24 7.68 0.07 0.27
N ASP A 25 7.29 1.01 -0.60
CA ASP A 25 8.25 1.79 -1.35
C ASP A 25 9.08 2.62 -0.35
N ALA A 26 10.38 2.32 -0.26
CA ALA A 26 11.30 3.07 0.60
C ALA A 26 11.28 4.58 0.27
N ASP A 27 10.88 4.92 -0.96
CA ASP A 27 10.68 6.28 -1.42
C ASP A 27 9.43 6.95 -0.83
N LEU A 28 8.38 6.20 -0.49
CA LEU A 28 7.15 6.77 0.10
C LEU A 28 7.41 7.30 1.52
N GLN A 29 8.18 6.57 2.34
CA GLN A 29 8.45 6.96 3.73
C GLN A 29 9.15 8.32 3.81
N ARG A 30 10.00 8.67 2.83
CA ARG A 30 10.69 9.96 2.76
C ARG A 30 9.71 11.14 2.69
N TRP A 31 8.56 10.95 2.04
CA TRP A 31 7.53 11.97 1.90
C TRP A 31 6.60 12.00 3.11
N VAL A 32 6.34 10.84 3.73
CA VAL A 32 5.59 10.74 5.00
C VAL A 32 6.30 11.51 6.12
N ASP A 33 7.61 11.32 6.26
CA ASP A 33 8.43 11.93 7.34
C ASP A 33 9.02 13.31 6.97
N GLY A 34 8.83 13.74 5.73
CA GLY A 34 9.54 14.87 5.15
C GLY A 34 9.16 16.25 5.76
N PRO A 35 10.08 17.22 5.73
CA PRO A 35 9.90 18.53 6.34
C PRO A 35 8.91 19.44 5.59
N GLN A 36 8.48 19.07 4.38
CA GLN A 36 7.46 19.79 3.61
C GLN A 36 6.07 19.72 4.24
N ARG A 37 5.85 18.79 5.19
CA ARG A 37 4.54 18.58 5.83
C ARG A 37 4.33 19.52 7.00
N ALA A 38 3.15 20.10 7.10
CA ALA A 38 2.78 20.91 8.25
C ALA A 38 2.80 20.07 9.54
N GLU A 39 3.29 20.64 10.64
CA GLU A 39 3.37 19.93 11.94
C GLU A 39 1.99 19.41 12.39
N LYS A 40 0.94 20.21 12.20
CA LYS A 40 -0.46 19.83 12.48
C LYS A 40 -0.90 18.57 11.70
N ASN A 41 -0.35 18.36 10.51
CA ASN A 41 -0.68 17.22 9.69
C ASN A 41 0.10 15.99 10.16
N ARG A 42 1.41 16.11 10.38
CA ARG A 42 2.25 15.04 10.95
C ARG A 42 1.73 14.53 12.30
N ALA A 43 1.22 15.42 13.15
CA ALA A 43 0.64 15.04 14.45
C ALA A 43 -0.55 14.07 14.36
N ARG A 44 -1.17 13.93 13.17
CA ARG A 44 -2.31 13.03 12.93
C ARG A 44 -1.87 11.64 12.46
N ASP A 45 -0.60 11.47 12.11
CA ASP A 45 -0.07 10.23 11.53
C ASP A 45 -0.18 9.01 12.45
N PRO A 46 0.01 9.09 13.79
CA PRO A 46 -0.16 7.93 14.65
C PRO A 46 -1.55 7.29 14.57
N ALA A 47 -2.59 8.10 14.36
CA ALA A 47 -3.96 7.63 14.22
C ALA A 47 -4.30 7.21 12.77
N ARG A 48 -3.63 7.80 11.77
CA ARG A 48 -3.92 7.57 10.35
C ARG A 48 -3.04 6.53 9.66
N LYS A 49 -1.84 6.30 10.16
CA LYS A 49 -0.87 5.34 9.60
C LYS A 49 -0.71 5.53 8.08
N PRO A 50 -0.21 6.69 7.62
CA PRO A 50 -0.15 7.04 6.20
C PRO A 50 0.57 5.99 5.36
N ALA A 51 1.75 5.55 5.78
CA ALA A 51 2.56 4.61 5.03
C ALA A 51 1.83 3.28 4.86
N GLU A 52 1.33 2.72 5.96
CA GLU A 52 0.61 1.45 5.96
C GLU A 52 -0.72 1.52 5.20
N THR A 53 -1.41 2.66 5.28
CA THR A 53 -2.66 2.87 4.56
C THR A 53 -2.42 2.93 3.06
N LEU A 54 -1.41 3.70 2.60
CA LEU A 54 -1.10 3.83 1.18
C LEU A 54 -0.51 2.54 0.60
N ASP A 55 0.30 1.82 1.39
CA ASP A 55 0.79 0.48 1.06
C ASP A 55 -0.36 -0.53 0.91
N PHE A 56 -1.33 -0.50 1.84
CA PHE A 56 -2.55 -1.32 1.74
C PHE A 56 -3.34 -1.05 0.45
N PHE A 57 -3.40 0.20 0.00
CA PHE A 57 -4.03 0.55 -1.28
C PHE A 57 -3.18 0.20 -2.50
N GLY A 58 -1.94 -0.25 -2.33
CA GLY A 58 -1.02 -0.59 -3.41
C GLY A 58 -0.57 0.65 -4.19
N LEU A 59 -0.39 1.78 -3.50
CA LEU A 59 0.08 3.02 -4.11
C LEU A 59 1.46 2.82 -4.75
N GLN A 60 1.61 3.24 -6.00
CA GLN A 60 2.88 3.22 -6.74
C GLN A 60 3.18 4.60 -7.33
N ALA A 61 4.46 4.95 -7.43
CA ALA A 61 4.91 6.29 -7.83
C ALA A 61 4.52 6.69 -9.27
N ASP A 62 4.16 5.74 -10.12
CA ASP A 62 3.78 5.93 -11.53
C ASP A 62 2.26 5.92 -11.79
N GLN A 63 1.46 5.90 -10.73
CA GLN A 63 0.00 5.91 -10.84
C GLN A 63 -0.57 7.32 -11.07
N THR A 64 -1.79 7.37 -11.61
CA THR A 64 -2.66 8.56 -11.54
C THR A 64 -3.60 8.42 -10.35
N VAL A 65 -3.50 9.35 -9.39
CA VAL A 65 -4.30 9.34 -8.17
C VAL A 65 -5.17 10.58 -8.13
N VAL A 66 -6.45 10.42 -7.78
CA VAL A 66 -7.37 11.54 -7.57
C VAL A 66 -7.77 11.59 -6.10
N GLU A 67 -7.40 12.66 -5.40
CA GLU A 67 -7.97 12.97 -4.08
C GLU A 67 -9.37 13.59 -4.28
N VAL A 68 -10.41 12.93 -3.77
CA VAL A 68 -11.82 13.35 -3.97
C VAL A 68 -12.10 14.72 -3.33
N TRP A 69 -11.40 15.06 -2.24
CA TRP A 69 -11.60 16.32 -1.52
C TRP A 69 -10.29 17.09 -1.34
N PRO A 70 -9.65 17.53 -2.44
CA PRO A 70 -8.30 18.05 -2.39
C PRO A 70 -8.28 19.48 -1.89
N SER A 71 -7.22 19.83 -1.17
CA SER A 71 -6.84 21.22 -0.89
C SER A 71 -5.34 21.31 -0.74
N VAL A 72 -4.74 22.41 -1.20
CA VAL A 72 -3.30 22.65 -1.01
C VAL A 72 -3.01 22.71 0.51
N GLY A 73 -2.09 21.88 0.97
CA GLY A 73 -1.77 21.72 2.40
C GLY A 73 -2.75 20.81 3.17
N ALA A 74 -3.65 20.11 2.49
CA ALA A 74 -4.38 18.99 3.07
C ALA A 74 -3.43 17.84 3.41
N TRP A 75 -3.88 16.95 4.29
CA TRP A 75 -3.02 15.94 4.89
C TRP A 75 -2.49 14.91 3.90
N TRP A 76 -3.31 14.49 2.93
CA TRP A 76 -2.91 13.57 1.87
C TRP A 76 -2.12 14.27 0.76
N PHE A 77 -2.57 15.45 0.32
CA PHE A 77 -1.86 16.31 -0.62
C PHE A 77 -0.35 16.45 -0.31
N GLU A 78 0.02 16.72 0.94
CA GLU A 78 1.43 16.93 1.32
C GLU A 78 2.32 15.67 1.20
N ILE A 79 1.72 14.48 1.03
CA ILE A 79 2.41 13.21 0.78
C ILE A 79 2.30 12.83 -0.70
N LEU A 80 1.07 12.80 -1.24
CA LEU A 80 0.77 12.27 -2.57
C LEU A 80 1.33 13.15 -3.69
N ALA A 81 1.15 14.48 -3.59
CA ALA A 81 1.59 15.39 -4.64
C ALA A 81 3.11 15.31 -4.91
N PRO A 82 4.00 15.37 -3.91
CA PRO A 82 5.42 15.22 -4.19
C PRO A 82 5.83 13.78 -4.53
N TYR A 83 5.19 12.75 -3.94
CA TYR A 83 5.49 11.35 -4.24
C TYR A 83 5.24 10.98 -5.71
N LEU A 84 4.15 11.49 -6.29
CA LEU A 84 3.77 11.20 -7.67
C LEU A 84 4.42 12.15 -8.69
N SER A 85 5.13 13.20 -8.24
CA SER A 85 5.56 14.31 -9.12
C SER A 85 6.52 13.92 -10.25
N ASP A 86 7.34 12.88 -10.06
CA ASP A 86 8.37 12.47 -11.03
C ASP A 86 7.85 11.49 -12.10
N LYS A 87 6.95 10.56 -11.73
CA LYS A 87 6.57 9.41 -12.57
C LYS A 87 5.06 9.24 -12.74
N GLY A 88 4.26 9.84 -11.88
CA GLY A 88 2.82 9.68 -11.82
C GLY A 88 2.10 10.99 -12.03
N HIS A 89 0.82 11.00 -11.66
CA HIS A 89 -0.03 12.17 -11.70
C HIS A 89 -0.91 12.24 -10.46
N TYR A 90 -0.99 13.43 -9.88
CA TYR A 90 -1.87 13.77 -8.77
C TYR A 90 -2.95 14.75 -9.24
#